data_AF-A0A0L0UNF8-F1
#
_entry.id   AF-A0A0L0UNF8-F1
#
_cell.length_a   1.000
_cell.length_b   1.000
_cell.length_c   1.000
_cell.angle_alpha   90.00
_cell.angle_beta   90.00
_cell.angle_gamma   90.00
#
_symmetry.space_group_name_H-M   'P 1'
#
loop_
_entity.id
_entity.type
_entity.pdbx_description
1 polymer ?
#
loop_
_entity_poly.entity_id
_entity_poly.type
_entity_poly.pdbx_seq_one_letter_code
_entity_poly.pdbx_strand_id
1 'polypeptide(L)'
;MLDIVILMIIVVCISLWQWQKQHFAYWERKKLANIPPTPFVGNVKNLLLYRCCFGEQFQQLYEHPEAMEQPFVGIHVLHNHALLLREPELIKRVL
;
A
#
# COMPACT_ATOMS: atom_id res chain seq x y z
N MET A 1 24.22 -30.63 -3.00
CA MET A 1 23.17 -30.22 -3.97
C MET A 1 22.01 -29.53 -3.26
N LEU A 2 21.47 -30.14 -2.19
CA LEU A 2 20.39 -29.56 -1.37
C LEU A 2 20.79 -28.20 -0.74
N ASP A 3 22.01 -28.08 -0.22
CA ASP A 3 22.48 -26.85 0.45
C ASP A 3 22.54 -25.64 -0.49
N ILE A 4 22.93 -25.88 -1.75
CA ILE A 4 23.00 -24.84 -2.80
C ILE A 4 21.57 -24.37 -3.14
N VAL A 5 20.61 -25.30 -3.23
CA VAL A 5 19.20 -24.97 -3.50
C VAL A 5 18.61 -24.15 -2.34
N ILE A 6 18.88 -24.54 -1.09
CA ILE A 6 18.43 -23.80 0.09
C ILE A 6 19.01 -22.38 0.09
N LEU A 7 20.31 -22.25 -0.19
CA LEU A 7 20.98 -20.94 -0.23
C LEU A 7 20.40 -20.04 -1.33
N MET A 8 20.09 -20.60 -2.51
CA MET A 8 19.43 -19.89 -3.60
C MET A 8 18.04 -19.39 -3.20
N ILE A 9 17.22 -20.23 -2.55
CA ILE A 9 15.90 -19.85 -2.07
C ILE A 9 16.00 -18.70 -1.06
N ILE A 10 16.94 -18.76 -0.12
CA ILE A 10 17.15 -17.72 0.89
C ILE A 10 17.49 -16.38 0.21
N VAL A 11 18.42 -16.39 -0.76
CA VAL A 11 18.80 -15.18 -1.50
C VAL A 11 17.59 -14.59 -2.25
N VAL A 12 16.80 -15.43 -2.91
CA VAL A 12 15.58 -15.00 -3.60
C VAL A 12 14.58 -14.40 -2.61
N CYS A 13 14.31 -15.06 -1.48
CA CYS A 13 13.40 -14.54 -0.46
C CYS A 13 13.85 -13.19 0.11
N ILE A 14 15.14 -13.03 0.40
CA ILE A 14 15.69 -11.76 0.89
C ILE A 14 15.56 -10.67 -0.17
N SER A 15 15.87 -10.97 -1.43
CA SER A 15 15.77 -9.99 -2.52
C SER A 15 14.32 -9.53 -2.73
N LEU A 16 13.36 -10.45 -2.70
CA LEU A 16 11.93 -10.15 -2.80
C LEU A 16 11.43 -9.34 -1.61
N TRP A 17 11.89 -9.65 -0.40
CA TRP A 17 11.55 -8.90 0.81
C TRP A 17 12.04 -7.46 0.73
N GLN A 18 13.31 -7.26 0.33
CA GLN A 18 13.87 -5.93 0.16
C GLN A 18 13.15 -5.14 -0.95
N TRP A 19 12.90 -5.77 -2.10
CA TRP A 19 12.20 -5.14 -3.21
C TRP A 19 10.81 -4.64 -2.79
N GLN A 20 10.03 -5.47 -2.10
CA GLN A 20 8.73 -5.05 -1.57
C GLN A 20 8.83 -3.92 -0.56
N LYS A 21 9.78 -3.99 0.37
CA LYS A 21 9.98 -2.91 1.35
C LYS A 21 10.28 -1.59 0.63
N GLN A 22 11.10 -1.63 -0.41
CA GLN A 22 11.41 -0.44 -1.21
C GLN A 22 10.19 0.08 -1.99
N HIS A 23 9.37 -0.82 -2.52
CA HIS A 23 8.13 -0.48 -3.21
C HIS A 23 7.13 0.21 -2.27
N PHE A 24 6.89 -0.36 -1.08
CA PHE A 24 5.97 0.23 -0.09
C PHE A 24 6.50 1.50 0.58
N ALA A 25 7.82 1.73 0.57
CA ALA A 25 8.42 2.98 1.04
C ALA A 25 8.28 4.16 0.04
N TYR A 26 7.57 4.00 -1.07
CA TYR A 26 7.45 5.02 -2.11
C TYR A 26 6.89 6.35 -1.57
N TRP A 27 5.80 6.31 -0.80
CA TRP A 27 5.19 7.53 -0.25
C TRP A 27 6.01 8.14 0.88
N GLU A 28 6.62 7.31 1.74
CA GLU A 28 7.56 7.75 2.77
C GLU A 28 8.76 8.51 2.17
N ARG A 29 9.33 7.99 1.07
CA ARG A 29 10.44 8.66 0.35
C ARG A 29 10.03 10.01 -0.23
N LYS A 30 8.77 10.16 -0.62
CA LYS A 30 8.20 11.43 -1.08
C LYS A 30 7.77 12.36 0.05
N LYS A 31 7.96 11.96 1.32
CA LYS A 31 7.54 12.70 2.52
C LYS A 31 6.04 13.03 2.50
N LEU A 32 5.24 12.13 1.92
CA LEU A 32 3.78 12.25 1.89
C LEU A 32 3.19 11.35 2.97
N ALA A 33 2.13 11.84 3.63
CA ALA A 33 1.33 11.04 4.53
C ALA A 33 0.82 9.80 3.78
N ASN A 34 0.92 8.63 4.40
CA ASN A 34 0.50 7.38 3.80
C ASN A 34 -0.09 6.44 4.83
N ILE A 35 -1.13 5.70 4.45
CA ILE A 35 -1.68 4.67 5.34
C ILE A 35 -0.72 3.47 5.30
N PRO A 36 -0.23 2.97 6.45
CA PRO A 36 0.76 1.91 6.49
C PRO A 36 0.27 0.68 5.70
N PRO A 37 0.96 0.32 4.60
CA PRO A 37 0.54 -0.80 3.77
C PRO A 37 0.84 -2.12 4.47
N THR A 38 -0.02 -3.11 4.27
CA THR A 38 0.31 -4.48 4.70
C THR A 38 1.32 -5.08 3.71
N PRO A 39 2.34 -5.82 4.18
CA PRO A 39 3.27 -6.52 3.29
C PRO A 39 2.52 -7.37 2.24
N PHE A 40 3.07 -7.46 1.03
CA PHE A 40 2.55 -8.16 -0.16
C PHE A 40 1.28 -7.59 -0.80
N VAL A 41 0.31 -7.12 -0.02
CA VAL A 41 -1.03 -6.78 -0.51
C VAL A 41 -1.38 -5.30 -0.44
N GLY A 42 -0.55 -4.50 0.23
CA GLY A 42 -0.81 -3.08 0.42
C GLY A 42 -1.98 -2.83 1.37
N ASN A 43 -2.78 -1.82 1.05
CA ASN A 43 -3.92 -1.36 1.83
C ASN A 43 -5.25 -2.04 1.44
N VAL A 44 -5.23 -3.13 0.67
CA VAL A 44 -6.44 -3.85 0.22
C VAL A 44 -6.52 -5.29 0.74
N LYS A 45 -5.89 -5.57 1.88
CA LYS A 45 -5.87 -6.92 2.49
C LYS A 45 -7.26 -7.49 2.73
N ASN A 46 -8.18 -6.73 3.33
CA ASN A 46 -9.51 -7.26 3.68
C ASN A 46 -10.33 -7.59 2.43
N LEU A 47 -10.17 -6.78 1.37
CA LEU A 47 -10.77 -7.04 0.07
C LEU A 47 -10.28 -8.36 -0.54
N LEU A 48 -8.97 -8.63 -0.52
CA LEU A 48 -8.41 -9.89 -1.02
C LEU A 48 -8.78 -11.11 -0.18
N LEU A 49 -8.98 -10.90 1.12
CA LEU A 49 -9.47 -11.93 2.02
C LEU A 49 -11.00 -12.11 1.96
N TYR A 50 -11.68 -11.43 1.03
CA TYR A 50 -13.14 -11.43 0.90
C TYR A 50 -13.88 -11.07 2.20
N ARG A 51 -13.26 -10.24 3.04
CA ARG A 51 -13.82 -9.79 4.32
C ARG A 51 -14.66 -8.53 4.19
N CYS A 52 -14.55 -7.82 3.07
CA CYS A 52 -15.31 -6.61 2.77
C CYS A 52 -15.45 -6.46 1.25
N CYS A 53 -16.41 -5.65 0.83
CA CYS A 53 -16.53 -5.23 -0.57
C CYS A 53 -15.58 -4.04 -0.89
N PHE A 54 -15.46 -3.70 -2.17
CA PHE A 54 -14.64 -2.58 -2.61
C PHE A 54 -15.02 -1.25 -1.93
N GLY A 55 -16.33 -0.94 -1.86
CA GLY A 55 -16.81 0.30 -1.24
C GLY A 55 -16.43 0.41 0.23
N GLU A 56 -16.66 -0.66 1.00
CA GLU A 56 -16.28 -0.74 2.41
C GLU A 56 -14.77 -0.61 2.61
N GLN A 57 -13.95 -1.24 1.76
CA GLN A 57 -12.49 -1.11 1.85
C GLN A 57 -12.05 0.34 1.70
N PHE A 58 -12.55 1.05 0.69
CA PHE A 58 -12.21 2.45 0.48
C PHE A 58 -12.80 3.36 1.54
N GLN A 59 -13.99 3.05 2.06
CA GLN A 59 -14.56 3.77 3.19
C GLN A 59 -13.66 3.64 4.44
N GLN A 60 -13.17 2.44 4.76
CA GLN A 60 -12.24 2.23 5.87
C GLN A 60 -10.93 3.02 5.70
N LEU A 61 -10.42 3.10 4.47
CA LEU A 61 -9.24 3.93 4.17
C LEU A 61 -9.54 5.42 4.29
N TYR A 62 -10.74 5.84 3.88
CA TYR A 62 -11.20 7.23 4.01
C TYR A 62 -11.40 7.61 5.48
N GLU A 63 -11.85 6.70 6.32
CA GLU A 63 -12.07 6.92 7.76
C GLU A 63 -10.81 6.68 8.60
N HIS A 64 -9.68 6.33 7.98
CA HIS A 64 -8.43 6.09 8.70
C HIS A 64 -7.89 7.38 9.34
N PRO A 65 -7.34 7.36 10.58
CA PRO A 65 -6.84 8.55 11.26
C PRO A 65 -5.82 9.35 10.44
N GLU A 66 -4.87 8.66 9.80
CA GLU A 66 -3.88 9.30 8.92
C GLU A 66 -4.46 9.96 7.68
N ALA A 67 -5.66 9.54 7.25
CA ALA A 67 -6.38 10.19 6.18
C ALA A 67 -7.19 11.37 6.68
N MET A 68 -7.62 11.41 7.95
CA MET A 68 -8.55 12.43 8.48
C MET A 68 -7.91 13.81 8.61
N GLU A 69 -6.63 13.85 8.90
CA GLU A 69 -5.91 15.11 9.11
C GLU A 69 -5.32 15.72 7.82
N GLN A 70 -5.43 15.00 6.69
CA GLN A 70 -4.75 15.36 5.45
C GLN A 70 -5.73 15.48 4.28
N PRO A 71 -5.54 16.45 3.36
CA PRO A 71 -6.43 16.63 2.20
C PRO A 71 -6.32 15.48 1.18
N PHE A 72 -5.21 14.74 1.24
CA PHE A 72 -4.98 13.50 0.52
C PHE A 72 -4.00 12.60 1.29
N VAL A 73 -4.06 11.30 1.03
CA VAL A 73 -3.14 10.33 1.63
C VAL A 73 -2.68 9.31 0.59
N GLY A 74 -1.42 8.92 0.66
CA GLY A 74 -0.86 7.84 -0.14
C GLY A 74 -1.42 6.49 0.30
N ILE A 75 -1.87 5.70 -0.66
CA ILE A 75 -2.29 4.32 -0.46
C ILE A 75 -1.59 3.40 -1.47
N HIS A 76 -1.55 2.12 -1.16
CA HIS A 76 -1.05 1.07 -2.03
C HIS A 76 -2.18 0.09 -2.32
N VAL A 77 -2.59 0.00 -3.58
CA VAL A 77 -3.56 -0.97 -4.05
C VAL A 77 -2.80 -2.05 -4.80
N LEU A 78 -2.56 -3.19 -4.14
CA LEU A 78 -1.70 -4.25 -4.66
C LEU A 78 -0.29 -3.72 -5.00
N HIS A 79 0.11 -3.81 -6.27
CA HIS A 79 1.38 -3.34 -6.80
C HIS A 79 1.31 -1.89 -7.32
N ASN A 80 0.17 -1.21 -7.16
CA ASN A 80 -0.01 0.16 -7.65
C ASN A 80 0.05 1.16 -6.49
N HIS A 81 0.74 2.28 -6.74
CA HIS A 81 0.69 3.46 -5.88
C HIS A 81 -0.51 4.31 -6.27
N ALA A 82 -1.40 4.62 -5.32
CA ALA A 82 -2.56 5.47 -5.56
C ALA A 82 -2.67 6.56 -4.48
N LEU A 83 -3.36 7.66 -4.82
CA LEU A 83 -3.68 8.72 -3.89
C LEU A 83 -5.17 8.66 -3.58
N LEU A 84 -5.49 8.69 -2.29
CA LEU A 84 -6.85 8.87 -1.81
C LEU A 84 -7.06 10.37 -1.59
N LEU A 85 -7.78 11.00 -2.51
CA LEU A 85 -8.16 12.42 -2.43
C LEU A 85 -9.42 12.56 -1.57
N ARG A 86 -9.41 13.54 -0.65
CA ARG A 86 -10.56 13.85 0.20
C ARG A 86 -11.12 15.24 -0.03
N GLU A 87 -10.24 16.18 -0.32
CA GLU A 87 -10.64 17.57 -0.50
C GLU A 87 -11.38 17.77 -1.84
N PRO A 88 -12.64 18.26 -1.84
CA PRO A 88 -13.41 18.42 -3.06
C PRO A 88 -12.77 19.37 -4.08
N GLU A 89 -12.06 20.40 -3.61
CA GLU A 89 -11.34 21.32 -4.49
C GLU A 89 -10.19 20.63 -5.22
N LEU A 90 -9.47 19.72 -4.57
CA LEU A 90 -8.41 18.94 -5.21
C LEU A 90 -8.98 17.97 -6.23
N ILE A 91 -10.10 17.31 -5.90
CA ILE A 91 -10.79 16.39 -6.80
C ILE A 91 -11.19 17.12 -8.09
N LYS A 92 -11.79 18.31 -7.97
CA LYS A 92 -12.19 19.16 -9.12
C LYS A 92 -11.02 19.67 -9.97
N ARG A 93 -9.79 19.69 -9.45
CA ARG A 93 -8.61 20.13 -10.21
C ARG A 93 -7.99 19.01 -11.04
N VAL A 94 -8.21 17.76 -10.63
CA VAL A 94 -7.63 16.57 -11.28
C VAL A 94 -8.61 15.93 -12.27
N LEU A 95 -9.92 16.07 -12.02
CA LEU A 95 -11.00 15.68 -12.93
C LEU A 95 -11.35 16.80 -13.91
#